data_AF-A0A435TMA4-F1
#
_entry.id   AF-A0A435TMA4-F1
#
_cell.length_a   1.000
_cell.length_b   1.000
_cell.length_c   1.000
_cell.angle_alpha   90.00
_cell.angle_beta   90.00
_cell.angle_gamma   90.00
#
_symmetry.space_group_name_H-M   'P 1'
#
loop_
_entity.id
_entity.type
_entity.pdbx_description
1 polymer ?
#
loop_
_entity_poly.entity_id
_entity_poly.type
_entity_poly.pdbx_seq_one_letter_code
_entity_poly.pdbx_strand_id
1 'polypeptide(L)'
;TALVNSGLNFPLAGSGDAQPVAGIGGTRACDWWFTDQAVLIDTAGRYTTQDSNAESDKKSWLSFLSLLKKHRARQPINGVILAISLADLMSFDDRQLDTHLAEIRNRLREIHETLKVQFPVYLIFTKADLVSGFMDYFGGFDESRRRKVWGATFQTAERDRNMAAGAPAEFDALAKRLADEMADRLQEETDPVTRISIFGFPAQFGALKGRVTSFVAALFNPGRSQVNVSLRGLYFSSGTQEGTPIDQVLGAIGRNFGGNSRPHLSGTGKSFFLHDLLTDVIFAESGWVSYDKSAARRAAIVRFGGLGAITLIAAAALGTLALSFASNRSLIASTTLAMGQYRETAAPLLKASTVTDVDLENVIGPLDQLRDLPAGYETGDLPTPLEETFGLSQRERLLSASKTAYRQALERLLRSRLLIQAERTIQAKMADPVALYEPLKIYLMLGGKAPKVDDALIVSWMKRDWEQNRYPGENNREGREQLQKHLRAMLALDDAYDPVFELNQPLVEAAQRSLGRMSLADRASALIKSAIYAAVLDDFSLSQKGGPEAQLLFERIDGGDLSGLRIPGIYTHSGFNTFYLRQLSRIAQMLVDEQWVLGGGGEQGDINQQLLKLGPELLDRYGKEFAAAWNGV
;
A
#
# COMPACT_ATOMS: atom_id res chain seq x y z
N THR A 1 -42.89 38.07 8.45
CA THR A 1 -44.24 38.36 7.90
C THR A 1 -44.28 38.26 6.38
N ALA A 2 -43.46 39.02 5.63
CA ALA A 2 -43.45 38.95 4.17
C ALA A 2 -43.19 37.52 3.62
N LEU A 3 -42.22 36.79 4.18
CA LEU A 3 -41.93 35.41 3.76
C LEU A 3 -43.07 34.42 4.05
N VAL A 4 -43.72 34.53 5.21
CA VAL A 4 -44.87 33.69 5.61
C VAL A 4 -46.04 33.85 4.63
N ASN A 5 -46.30 35.09 4.22
CA ASN A 5 -47.43 35.42 3.33
C ASN A 5 -47.05 35.39 1.85
N SER A 6 -45.82 35.00 1.48
CA SER A 6 -45.34 35.01 0.09
C SER A 6 -45.96 33.92 -0.81
N GLY A 7 -46.73 32.99 -0.24
CA GLY A 7 -47.29 31.84 -0.96
C GLY A 7 -46.26 30.78 -1.34
N LEU A 8 -45.05 30.82 -0.76
CA LEU A 8 -44.04 29.77 -0.91
C LEU A 8 -44.43 28.52 -0.12
N ASN A 9 -44.05 27.36 -0.63
CA ASN A 9 -44.22 26.09 0.07
C ASN A 9 -43.06 25.85 1.06
N PHE A 10 -43.39 25.53 2.31
CA PHE A 10 -42.43 25.33 3.42
C PHE A 10 -42.53 23.89 3.94
N PRO A 11 -41.82 22.92 3.33
CA PRO A 11 -41.99 21.49 3.61
C PRO A 11 -41.59 21.06 5.04
N LEU A 12 -40.87 21.90 5.78
CA LEU A 12 -40.42 21.62 7.15
C LEU A 12 -41.30 22.26 8.23
N ALA A 13 -42.27 23.10 7.86
CA ALA A 13 -43.33 23.49 8.78
C ALA A 13 -44.24 22.26 8.95
N GLY A 14 -44.50 21.84 10.19
CA GLY A 14 -45.49 20.78 10.47
C GLY A 14 -46.88 21.15 9.97
N SER A 15 -47.91 20.38 10.29
CA SER A 15 -49.32 20.58 9.87
C SER A 15 -50.02 21.83 10.44
N GLY A 16 -49.33 22.97 10.51
CA GLY A 16 -49.79 24.30 10.89
C GLY A 16 -49.03 25.40 10.12
N ASP A 17 -49.36 26.67 10.37
CA ASP A 17 -48.85 27.85 9.65
C ASP A 17 -47.33 27.85 9.44
N ALA A 18 -46.85 28.44 8.33
CA ALA A 18 -45.44 28.50 7.97
C ALA A 18 -44.58 29.15 9.08
N GLN A 19 -43.87 28.31 9.86
CA GLN A 19 -42.96 28.77 10.91
C GLN A 19 -41.49 28.57 10.49
N PRO A 20 -40.61 29.53 10.83
CA PRO A 20 -39.17 29.33 10.62
C PRO A 20 -38.69 28.17 11.48
N VAL A 21 -37.68 27.44 11.00
CA VAL A 21 -36.99 26.46 11.85
C VAL A 21 -36.16 27.25 12.85
N ALA A 22 -36.71 27.47 14.04
CA ALA A 22 -36.02 28.19 15.11
C ALA A 22 -34.77 27.40 15.54
N GLY A 23 -33.60 28.02 15.40
CA GLY A 23 -32.43 27.56 16.13
C GLY A 23 -32.71 27.59 17.64
N ILE A 24 -31.94 26.81 18.41
CA ILE A 24 -32.05 26.70 19.87
C ILE A 24 -31.88 28.12 20.48
N GLY A 25 -32.99 28.84 20.74
CA GLY A 25 -32.98 30.19 21.34
C GLY A 25 -33.83 31.31 20.69
N GLY A 26 -34.73 31.03 19.74
CA GLY A 26 -35.55 32.07 19.07
C GLY A 26 -34.72 32.95 18.12
N THR A 27 -35.27 34.06 17.61
CA THR A 27 -34.68 35.00 16.62
C THR A 27 -33.45 35.79 17.15
N ARG A 28 -32.56 35.13 17.90
CA ARG A 28 -31.33 35.65 18.52
C ARG A 28 -30.08 35.54 17.62
N ALA A 29 -30.18 34.95 16.43
CA ALA A 29 -29.09 34.88 15.44
C ALA A 29 -29.63 35.17 14.03
N CYS A 30 -30.03 34.15 13.27
CA CYS A 30 -30.70 34.27 11.96
C CYS A 30 -31.82 33.21 11.90
N ASP A 31 -32.90 33.50 11.18
CA ASP A 31 -33.98 32.53 10.94
C ASP A 31 -33.74 31.84 9.59
N TRP A 32 -33.81 30.50 9.60
CA TRP A 32 -33.65 29.69 8.39
C TRP A 32 -35.01 29.27 7.88
N TRP A 33 -35.26 29.62 6.63
CA TRP A 33 -36.49 29.30 5.92
C TRP A 33 -36.16 28.37 4.76
N PHE A 34 -36.68 27.15 4.82
CA PHE A 34 -36.49 26.13 3.80
C PHE A 34 -37.73 26.06 2.92
N THR A 35 -37.55 26.28 1.62
CA THR A 35 -38.60 26.11 0.62
C THR A 35 -38.19 25.03 -0.39
N ASP A 36 -39.12 24.62 -1.24
CA ASP A 36 -38.84 23.63 -2.29
C ASP A 36 -37.72 24.08 -3.26
N GLN A 37 -37.53 25.40 -3.41
CA GLN A 37 -36.65 25.99 -4.43
C GLN A 37 -35.45 26.72 -3.85
N ALA A 38 -35.48 27.13 -2.58
CA ALA A 38 -34.43 27.95 -1.99
C ALA A 38 -34.31 27.78 -0.47
N VAL A 39 -33.11 28.10 0.03
CA VAL A 39 -32.88 28.34 1.47
C VAL A 39 -32.72 29.84 1.65
N LEU A 40 -33.67 30.46 2.34
CA LEU A 40 -33.65 31.87 2.69
C LEU A 40 -33.10 32.02 4.12
N ILE A 41 -32.15 32.91 4.27
CA ILE A 41 -31.54 33.25 5.56
C ILE A 41 -32.02 34.65 5.90
N ASP A 42 -32.92 34.75 6.88
CA ASP A 42 -33.42 36.02 7.39
C ASP A 42 -32.56 36.48 8.56
N THR A 43 -31.98 37.68 8.46
CA THR A 43 -31.09 38.22 9.48
C THR A 43 -31.89 39.04 10.48
N ALA A 44 -31.68 38.83 11.78
CA ALA A 44 -32.40 39.59 12.80
C ALA A 44 -32.08 41.10 12.72
N GLY A 45 -33.08 41.94 12.99
CA GLY A 45 -32.96 43.42 12.91
C GLY A 45 -31.90 44.06 13.81
N ARG A 46 -31.39 43.38 14.84
CA ARG A 46 -30.23 43.87 15.62
C ARG A 46 -28.92 43.92 14.83
N TYR A 47 -28.85 43.22 13.69
CA TYR A 47 -27.73 43.37 12.77
C TYR A 47 -27.90 44.61 11.87
N THR A 48 -29.07 45.25 11.85
CA THR A 48 -29.31 46.53 11.18
C THR A 48 -29.34 47.73 12.12
N THR A 49 -29.77 47.60 13.39
CA THR A 49 -29.74 48.68 14.40
C THR A 49 -28.83 48.34 15.59
N GLN A 50 -27.79 49.14 15.83
CA GLN A 50 -26.76 48.88 16.86
C GLN A 50 -27.18 49.30 18.27
N ASP A 51 -28.22 48.69 18.82
CA ASP A 51 -28.59 48.91 20.22
C ASP A 51 -28.05 47.78 21.09
N SER A 52 -26.96 48.08 21.80
CA SER A 52 -26.44 47.47 23.04
C SER A 52 -25.20 46.55 23.05
N ASN A 53 -24.70 45.94 21.95
CA ASN A 53 -23.41 45.18 21.95
C ASN A 53 -22.72 45.01 20.56
N ALA A 54 -22.38 46.12 19.90
CA ALA A 54 -21.89 46.14 18.50
C ALA A 54 -20.72 45.18 18.15
N GLU A 55 -19.73 45.00 19.04
CA GLU A 55 -18.57 44.12 18.79
C GLU A 55 -18.92 42.62 18.83
N SER A 56 -19.78 42.22 19.78
CA SER A 56 -20.21 40.82 19.90
C SER A 56 -21.09 40.40 18.71
N ASP A 57 -21.96 41.31 18.28
CA ASP A 57 -22.83 41.11 17.12
C ASP A 57 -22.04 41.02 15.82
N LYS A 58 -21.04 41.87 15.63
CA LYS A 58 -20.15 41.82 14.47
C LYS A 58 -19.36 40.50 14.39
N LYS A 59 -18.82 40.03 15.52
CA LYS A 59 -18.10 38.74 15.56
C LYS A 59 -19.00 37.55 15.23
N SER A 60 -20.23 37.56 15.75
CA SER A 60 -21.23 36.52 15.48
C SER A 60 -21.62 36.50 14.00
N TRP A 61 -21.83 37.68 13.41
CA TRP A 61 -22.11 37.84 11.98
C TRP A 61 -20.97 37.34 11.08
N LEU A 62 -19.72 37.74 11.34
CA LEU A 62 -18.57 37.28 10.56
C LEU A 62 -18.32 35.76 10.71
N SER A 63 -18.59 35.20 11.89
CA SER A 63 -18.51 33.77 12.13
C SER A 63 -19.56 33.01 11.31
N PHE A 64 -20.79 33.54 11.24
CA PHE A 64 -21.85 33.00 10.40
C PHE A 64 -21.47 33.00 8.92
N LEU A 65 -20.98 34.12 8.39
CA LEU A 65 -20.50 34.21 7.00
C LEU A 65 -19.35 33.22 6.73
N SER A 66 -18.47 33.01 7.71
CA SER A 66 -17.39 32.03 7.62
C SER A 66 -17.89 30.59 7.53
N LEU A 67 -19.00 30.25 8.20
CA LEU A 67 -19.64 28.94 8.08
C LEU A 67 -20.22 28.72 6.68
N LEU A 68 -20.89 29.73 6.11
CA LEU A 68 -21.37 29.66 4.72
C LEU A 68 -20.21 29.40 3.75
N LYS A 69 -19.09 30.11 3.93
CA LYS A 69 -17.88 29.90 3.11
C LYS A 69 -17.25 28.53 3.31
N LYS A 70 -17.27 27.98 4.52
CA LYS A 70 -16.73 26.64 4.80
C LYS A 70 -17.53 25.55 4.09
N HIS A 71 -18.86 25.62 4.18
CA HIS A 71 -19.75 24.56 3.68
C HIS A 71 -20.15 24.73 2.21
N ARG A 72 -20.12 25.96 1.68
CA ARG A 72 -20.41 26.28 0.26
C ARG A 72 -19.26 27.07 -0.36
N ALA A 73 -18.04 26.54 -0.28
CA ALA A 73 -16.80 27.23 -0.66
C ALA A 73 -16.74 27.81 -2.08
N ARG A 74 -17.48 27.24 -3.05
CA ARG A 74 -17.53 27.77 -4.42
C ARG A 74 -18.52 28.92 -4.60
N GLN A 75 -19.69 28.85 -3.95
CA GLN A 75 -20.78 29.83 -4.03
C GLN A 75 -21.49 29.89 -2.67
N PRO A 76 -20.97 30.69 -1.71
CA PRO A 76 -21.50 30.74 -0.36
C PRO A 76 -22.94 31.26 -0.27
N ILE A 77 -23.31 32.18 -1.16
CA ILE A 77 -24.66 32.75 -1.33
C ILE A 77 -25.00 32.85 -2.82
N ASN A 78 -26.29 33.00 -3.15
CA ASN A 78 -26.80 33.14 -4.53
C ASN A 78 -27.33 34.56 -4.85
N GLY A 79 -27.40 35.44 -3.86
CA GLY A 79 -27.85 36.82 -4.00
C GLY A 79 -28.18 37.42 -2.64
N VAL A 80 -28.46 38.71 -2.59
CA VAL A 80 -28.93 39.41 -1.39
C VAL A 80 -30.25 40.10 -1.71
N ILE A 81 -31.26 39.86 -0.87
CA ILE A 81 -32.52 40.59 -0.90
C ILE A 81 -32.41 41.74 0.09
N LEU A 82 -32.56 42.97 -0.38
CA LEU A 82 -32.56 44.15 0.47
C LEU A 82 -33.99 44.70 0.56
N ALA A 83 -34.64 44.45 1.69
CA ALA A 83 -36.00 44.92 1.96
C ALA A 83 -35.97 46.28 2.69
N ILE A 84 -36.52 47.31 2.05
CA ILE A 84 -36.62 48.67 2.60
C ILE A 84 -38.09 49.01 2.78
N SER A 85 -38.47 49.53 3.94
CA SER A 85 -39.84 50.00 4.18
C SER A 85 -40.07 51.30 3.42
N LEU A 86 -41.07 51.32 2.54
CA LEU A 86 -41.41 52.52 1.77
C LEU A 86 -41.95 53.64 2.68
N ALA A 87 -42.68 53.26 3.74
CA ALA A 87 -43.12 54.19 4.78
C ALA A 87 -41.94 54.86 5.49
N ASP A 88 -40.92 54.08 5.84
CA ASP A 88 -39.75 54.59 6.56
C ASP A 88 -38.98 55.57 5.66
N LEU A 89 -38.80 55.20 4.38
CA LEU A 89 -38.17 56.04 3.36
C LEU A 89 -38.89 57.40 3.16
N MET A 90 -40.22 57.42 3.30
CA MET A 90 -41.01 58.65 3.22
C MET A 90 -40.91 59.50 4.51
N SER A 91 -40.75 58.86 5.66
CA SER A 91 -40.74 59.51 6.97
C SER A 91 -39.36 60.03 7.42
N PHE A 92 -38.27 59.41 6.94
CA PHE A 92 -36.92 59.76 7.36
C PHE A 92 -36.52 61.17 6.94
N ASP A 93 -35.83 61.86 7.84
CA ASP A 93 -35.05 63.03 7.51
C ASP A 93 -33.74 62.65 6.79
N ASP A 94 -33.04 63.64 6.22
CA ASP A 94 -31.84 63.37 5.42
C ASP A 94 -30.69 62.76 6.26
N ARG A 95 -30.62 63.05 7.56
CA ARG A 95 -29.59 62.49 8.46
C ARG A 95 -29.87 61.03 8.81
N GLN A 96 -31.11 60.71 9.10
CA GLN A 96 -31.59 59.34 9.34
C GLN A 96 -31.36 58.49 8.10
N LEU A 97 -31.67 59.03 6.92
CA LEU A 97 -31.45 58.35 5.64
C LEU A 97 -29.97 58.07 5.38
N ASP A 98 -29.09 59.05 5.59
CA ASP A 98 -27.64 58.89 5.43
C ASP A 98 -27.06 57.85 6.39
N THR A 99 -27.52 57.83 7.64
CA THR A 99 -27.11 56.83 8.64
C THR A 99 -27.52 55.43 8.20
N HIS A 100 -28.78 55.27 7.78
CA HIS A 100 -29.30 53.99 7.30
C HIS A 100 -28.56 53.48 6.05
N LEU A 101 -28.24 54.39 5.11
CA LEU A 101 -27.43 54.07 3.93
C LEU A 101 -26.02 53.58 4.30
N ALA A 102 -25.38 54.20 5.29
CA ALA A 102 -24.05 53.80 5.74
C ALA A 102 -24.07 52.39 6.36
N GLU A 103 -25.08 52.06 7.16
CA GLU A 103 -25.26 50.74 7.76
C GLU A 103 -25.44 49.66 6.70
N ILE A 104 -26.32 49.88 5.72
CA ILE A 104 -26.56 48.92 4.62
C ILE A 104 -25.26 48.68 3.84
N ARG A 105 -24.53 49.74 3.47
CA ARG A 105 -23.25 49.59 2.74
C ARG A 105 -22.22 48.82 3.55
N ASN A 106 -22.13 49.05 4.86
CA ASN A 106 -21.23 48.31 5.72
C ASN A 106 -21.56 46.81 5.75
N ARG A 107 -22.85 46.45 5.80
CA ARG A 107 -23.27 45.04 5.73
C ARG A 107 -22.96 44.39 4.40
N LEU A 108 -23.26 45.06 3.29
CA LEU A 108 -22.91 44.56 1.96
C LEU A 108 -21.39 44.37 1.79
N ARG A 109 -20.60 45.27 2.37
CA ARG A 109 -19.13 45.16 2.42
C ARG A 109 -18.67 43.95 3.20
N GLU A 110 -19.17 43.74 4.42
CA GLU A 110 -18.79 42.60 5.27
C GLU A 110 -19.09 41.26 4.58
N ILE A 111 -20.23 41.15 3.89
CA ILE A 111 -20.59 39.98 3.08
C ILE A 111 -19.55 39.75 1.99
N HIS A 112 -19.24 40.79 1.21
CA HIS A 112 -18.27 40.69 0.13
C HIS A 112 -16.86 40.34 0.62
N GLU A 113 -16.37 41.02 1.66
CA GLU A 113 -15.03 40.83 2.21
C GLU A 113 -14.85 39.44 2.82
N THR A 114 -15.89 38.87 3.43
CA THR A 114 -15.80 37.54 4.06
C THR A 114 -15.97 36.44 3.03
N LEU A 115 -17.02 36.52 2.20
CA LEU A 115 -17.36 35.48 1.24
C LEU A 115 -16.45 35.51 0.00
N LYS A 116 -15.85 36.66 -0.32
CA LYS A 116 -14.97 36.89 -1.48
C LYS A 116 -15.65 36.58 -2.82
N VAL A 117 -16.96 36.86 -2.92
CA VAL A 117 -17.76 36.72 -4.13
C VAL A 117 -18.47 38.03 -4.45
N GLN A 118 -18.68 38.28 -5.74
CA GLN A 118 -19.62 39.29 -6.23
C GLN A 118 -21.03 38.68 -6.29
N PHE A 119 -22.03 39.44 -5.81
CA PHE A 119 -23.40 38.97 -5.71
C PHE A 119 -24.41 40.04 -6.15
N PRO A 120 -25.52 39.65 -6.79
CA PRO A 120 -26.60 40.56 -7.15
C PRO A 120 -27.38 41.02 -5.91
N VAL A 121 -27.79 42.28 -5.90
CA VAL A 121 -28.73 42.81 -4.89
C VAL A 121 -30.08 43.09 -5.51
N TYR A 122 -31.11 42.47 -4.95
CA TYR A 122 -32.51 42.66 -5.30
C TYR A 122 -33.12 43.64 -4.29
N LEU A 123 -33.40 44.87 -4.71
CA LEU A 123 -33.96 45.90 -3.85
C LEU A 123 -35.49 45.83 -3.87
N ILE A 124 -36.09 45.58 -2.71
CA ILE A 124 -37.53 45.46 -2.55
C ILE A 124 -38.02 46.57 -1.61
N PHE A 125 -38.85 47.47 -2.13
CA PHE A 125 -39.61 48.41 -1.32
C PHE A 125 -40.87 47.72 -0.78
N THR A 126 -40.81 47.39 0.49
CA THR A 126 -41.90 46.74 1.25
C THR A 126 -42.87 47.77 1.82
N LYS A 127 -44.03 47.30 2.28
CA LYS A 127 -45.10 48.15 2.82
C LYS A 127 -45.63 49.18 1.82
N ALA A 128 -45.67 48.81 0.53
CA ALA A 128 -46.19 49.68 -0.51
C ALA A 128 -47.69 50.02 -0.33
N ASP A 129 -48.41 49.19 0.44
CA ASP A 129 -49.80 49.39 0.88
C ASP A 129 -50.02 50.64 1.73
N LEU A 130 -48.97 51.16 2.37
CA LEU A 130 -49.04 52.39 3.15
C LEU A 130 -49.03 53.66 2.27
N VAL A 131 -48.81 53.53 0.96
CA VAL A 131 -48.96 54.64 0.02
C VAL A 131 -50.46 54.87 -0.23
N SER A 132 -50.90 56.11 -0.04
CA SER A 132 -52.30 56.49 -0.22
C SER A 132 -52.82 56.07 -1.59
N GLY A 133 -53.93 55.32 -1.62
CA GLY A 133 -54.55 54.79 -2.82
C GLY A 133 -54.04 53.43 -3.30
N PHE A 134 -53.00 52.84 -2.67
CA PHE A 134 -52.49 51.52 -3.08
C PHE A 134 -53.55 50.41 -2.94
N MET A 135 -54.17 50.32 -1.77
CA MET A 135 -55.16 49.27 -1.49
C MET A 135 -56.44 49.48 -2.31
N ASP A 136 -56.79 50.73 -2.61
CA ASP A 136 -57.89 51.06 -3.51
C ASP A 136 -57.57 50.65 -4.96
N TYR A 137 -56.35 50.90 -5.42
CA TYR A 137 -55.93 50.60 -6.78
C TYR A 137 -55.74 49.09 -7.01
N PHE A 138 -55.02 48.40 -6.12
CA PHE A 138 -54.64 47.00 -6.29
C PHE A 138 -55.51 46.00 -5.52
N GLY A 139 -56.26 46.43 -4.50
CA GLY A 139 -57.00 45.53 -3.60
C GLY A 139 -58.02 44.63 -4.30
N GLY A 140 -58.58 45.10 -5.41
CA GLY A 140 -59.50 44.35 -6.27
C GLY A 140 -58.83 43.31 -7.18
N PHE A 141 -57.50 43.21 -7.22
CA PHE A 141 -56.80 42.21 -8.03
C PHE A 141 -57.12 40.81 -7.51
N ASP A 142 -57.32 39.87 -8.44
CA ASP A 142 -57.42 38.45 -8.15
C ASP A 142 -56.07 37.88 -7.71
N GLU A 143 -56.05 36.62 -7.28
CA GLU A 143 -54.81 36.00 -6.82
C GLU A 143 -53.73 35.94 -7.89
N SER A 144 -54.11 35.70 -9.15
CA SER A 144 -53.15 35.60 -10.26
C SER A 144 -52.42 36.92 -10.50
N ARG A 145 -53.12 38.06 -10.49
CA ARG A 145 -52.52 39.39 -10.62
C ARG A 145 -51.73 39.80 -9.38
N ARG A 146 -52.18 39.45 -8.17
CA ARG A 146 -51.46 39.77 -6.92
C ARG A 146 -50.12 39.04 -6.80
N ARG A 147 -49.97 37.87 -7.41
CA ARG A 147 -48.70 37.10 -7.38
C ARG A 147 -47.62 37.68 -8.30
N LYS A 148 -48.01 38.42 -9.35
CA LYS A 148 -47.11 38.98 -10.39
C LYS A 148 -46.02 39.88 -9.82
N VAL A 149 -44.99 40.14 -10.59
CA VAL A 149 -43.92 41.06 -10.19
C VAL A 149 -44.32 42.50 -10.50
N TRP A 150 -44.20 43.40 -9.52
CA TRP A 150 -44.30 44.84 -9.73
C TRP A 150 -42.94 45.50 -9.49
N GLY A 151 -42.23 45.81 -10.58
CA GLY A 151 -40.86 46.29 -10.53
C GLY A 151 -40.12 46.13 -11.86
N ALA A 152 -38.80 46.30 -11.83
CA ALA A 152 -37.91 46.18 -12.97
C ALA A 152 -36.69 45.32 -12.65
N THR A 153 -36.37 44.41 -13.58
CA THR A 153 -35.24 43.48 -13.52
C THR A 153 -34.22 43.87 -14.59
N PHE A 154 -33.01 44.30 -14.21
CA PHE A 154 -32.03 44.82 -15.18
C PHE A 154 -31.25 43.70 -15.88
N GLN A 155 -31.56 43.42 -17.14
CA GLN A 155 -30.84 42.41 -17.93
C GLN A 155 -29.47 42.97 -18.39
N THR A 156 -28.37 42.34 -17.97
CA THR A 156 -27.00 42.74 -18.34
C THR A 156 -26.18 41.52 -18.80
N ALA A 157 -25.25 41.72 -19.75
CA ALA A 157 -24.27 40.68 -20.09
C ALA A 157 -23.13 40.59 -19.06
N GLU A 158 -22.77 41.74 -18.49
CA GLU A 158 -21.78 41.89 -17.43
C GLU A 158 -22.45 41.72 -16.06
N ARG A 159 -22.07 40.66 -15.34
CA ARG A 159 -22.72 40.26 -14.07
C ARG A 159 -22.44 41.22 -12.90
N ASP A 160 -21.36 41.99 -12.99
CA ASP A 160 -20.89 42.95 -11.99
C ASP A 160 -21.18 44.41 -12.36
N ARG A 161 -21.88 44.64 -13.47
CA ARG A 161 -22.29 45.99 -13.89
C ARG A 161 -23.37 46.52 -12.95
N ASN A 162 -23.13 47.70 -12.40
CA ASN A 162 -24.08 48.38 -11.55
C ASN A 162 -25.13 49.13 -12.38
N MET A 163 -26.41 48.82 -12.16
CA MET A 163 -27.53 49.34 -12.94
C MET A 163 -28.30 50.47 -12.25
N ALA A 164 -27.76 51.05 -11.17
CA ALA A 164 -28.40 52.15 -10.44
C ALA A 164 -28.78 53.36 -11.32
N ALA A 165 -28.00 53.64 -12.37
CA ALA A 165 -28.28 54.73 -13.31
C ALA A 165 -29.57 54.50 -14.15
N GLY A 166 -30.01 53.25 -14.31
CA GLY A 166 -31.25 52.92 -15.02
C GLY A 166 -32.52 53.05 -14.17
N ALA A 167 -32.38 53.11 -12.84
CA ALA A 167 -33.53 53.11 -11.93
C ALA A 167 -34.55 54.26 -12.14
N PRO A 168 -34.15 55.51 -12.48
CA PRO A 168 -35.11 56.58 -12.76
C PRO A 168 -36.02 56.28 -13.95
N ALA A 169 -35.46 55.73 -15.04
CA ALA A 169 -36.23 55.42 -16.25
C ALA A 169 -37.22 54.27 -16.01
N GLU A 170 -36.78 53.23 -15.29
CA GLU A 170 -37.66 52.12 -14.91
C GLU A 170 -38.78 52.56 -13.96
N PHE A 171 -38.49 53.46 -13.02
CA PHE A 171 -39.52 54.03 -12.14
C PHE A 171 -40.57 54.80 -12.95
N ASP A 172 -40.14 55.63 -13.91
CA ASP A 172 -41.05 56.34 -14.80
C ASP A 172 -41.92 55.40 -15.63
N ALA A 173 -41.36 54.29 -16.11
CA ALA A 173 -42.11 53.27 -16.84
C ALA A 173 -43.19 52.62 -15.96
N LEU A 174 -42.88 52.31 -14.69
CA LEU A 174 -43.86 51.80 -13.73
C LEU A 174 -44.97 52.81 -13.44
N ALA A 175 -44.61 54.07 -13.19
CA ALA A 175 -45.58 55.14 -12.93
C ALA A 175 -46.48 55.40 -14.14
N LYS A 176 -45.91 55.39 -15.35
CA LYS A 176 -46.66 55.51 -16.60
C LYS A 176 -47.65 54.36 -16.76
N ARG A 177 -47.24 53.12 -16.47
CA ARG A 177 -48.14 51.95 -16.56
C ARG A 177 -49.35 52.08 -15.65
N LEU A 178 -49.18 52.61 -14.43
CA LEU A 178 -50.31 52.88 -13.53
C LEU A 178 -51.28 53.91 -14.11
N ALA A 179 -50.75 54.94 -14.77
CA ALA A 179 -51.56 55.98 -15.41
C ALA A 179 -52.29 55.43 -16.65
N ASP A 180 -51.64 54.58 -17.45
CA ASP A 180 -52.22 53.96 -18.65
C ASP A 180 -53.36 52.99 -18.28
N GLU A 181 -53.19 52.20 -17.21
CA GLU A 181 -54.20 51.23 -16.71
C GLU A 181 -55.32 51.90 -15.87
N MET A 182 -55.21 53.20 -15.57
CA MET A 182 -56.14 53.92 -14.69
C MET A 182 -57.58 53.91 -15.22
N ALA A 183 -57.78 54.08 -16.54
CA ALA A 183 -59.12 54.13 -17.14
C ALA A 183 -59.88 52.82 -16.93
N ASP A 184 -59.22 51.69 -17.15
CA ASP A 184 -59.78 50.36 -16.94
C ASP A 184 -60.08 50.13 -15.46
N ARG A 185 -59.18 50.54 -14.56
CA ARG A 185 -59.40 50.43 -13.10
C ARG A 185 -60.59 51.26 -12.62
N LEU A 186 -60.79 52.46 -13.18
CA LEU A 186 -61.95 53.30 -12.86
C LEU A 186 -63.26 52.71 -13.41
N GLN A 187 -63.21 52.00 -14.54
CA GLN A 187 -64.38 51.30 -15.09
C GLN A 187 -64.76 50.08 -14.24
N GLU A 188 -63.77 49.34 -13.73
CA GLU A 188 -63.96 48.15 -12.90
C GLU A 188 -64.49 48.46 -11.49
N GLU A 189 -64.12 49.61 -10.91
CA GLU A 189 -64.57 49.99 -9.56
C GLU A 189 -65.98 50.59 -9.58
N THR A 190 -66.83 50.27 -8.61
CA THR A 190 -68.21 50.78 -8.53
C THR A 190 -68.38 51.87 -7.48
N ASP A 191 -67.59 51.87 -6.40
CA ASP A 191 -67.68 52.90 -5.34
C ASP A 191 -67.09 54.24 -5.82
N PRO A 192 -67.88 55.33 -5.89
CA PRO A 192 -67.39 56.65 -6.27
C PRO A 192 -66.25 57.17 -5.38
N VAL A 193 -66.22 56.79 -4.10
CA VAL A 193 -65.15 57.23 -3.17
C VAL A 193 -63.84 56.53 -3.51
N THR A 194 -63.86 55.20 -3.70
CA THR A 194 -62.68 54.43 -4.12
C THR A 194 -62.16 54.87 -5.48
N ARG A 195 -63.04 55.24 -6.42
CA ARG A 195 -62.64 55.82 -7.72
C ARG A 195 -61.77 57.08 -7.58
N ILE A 196 -62.02 57.94 -6.59
CA ILE A 196 -61.18 59.12 -6.33
C ILE A 196 -59.78 58.69 -5.89
N SER A 197 -59.68 57.71 -4.98
CA SER A 197 -58.39 57.17 -4.53
C SER A 197 -57.62 56.49 -5.68
N ILE A 198 -58.30 55.72 -6.52
CA ILE A 198 -57.72 55.07 -7.72
C ILE A 198 -57.15 56.12 -8.67
N PHE A 199 -57.90 57.20 -8.94
CA PHE A 199 -57.43 58.30 -9.79
C PHE A 199 -56.20 59.02 -9.20
N GLY A 200 -56.15 59.17 -7.87
CA GLY A 200 -55.03 59.83 -7.18
C GLY A 200 -53.75 58.98 -7.08
N PHE A 201 -53.86 57.65 -7.10
CA PHE A 201 -52.73 56.76 -6.81
C PHE A 201 -51.52 56.92 -7.75
N PRO A 202 -51.67 57.01 -9.09
CA PRO A 202 -50.52 57.22 -9.99
C PRO A 202 -49.71 58.48 -9.65
N ALA A 203 -50.37 59.56 -9.24
CA ALA A 203 -49.70 60.79 -8.82
C ALA A 203 -48.99 60.62 -7.47
N GLN A 204 -49.61 59.92 -6.51
CA GLN A 204 -48.99 59.60 -5.21
C GLN A 204 -47.74 58.73 -5.40
N PHE A 205 -47.79 57.72 -6.25
CA PHE A 205 -46.64 56.90 -6.60
C PHE A 205 -45.56 57.72 -7.31
N GLY A 206 -45.95 58.56 -8.28
CA GLY A 206 -45.04 59.47 -8.99
C GLY A 206 -44.26 60.41 -8.05
N ALA A 207 -44.89 60.88 -6.97
CA ALA A 207 -44.24 61.73 -5.97
C ALA A 207 -43.07 61.04 -5.24
N LEU A 208 -43.05 59.69 -5.19
CA LEU A 208 -41.98 58.92 -4.54
C LEU A 208 -40.70 58.84 -5.38
N LYS A 209 -40.75 59.19 -6.68
CA LYS A 209 -39.64 59.07 -7.61
C LYS A 209 -38.35 59.68 -7.05
N GLY A 210 -38.43 60.92 -6.56
CA GLY A 210 -37.27 61.66 -6.06
C GLY A 210 -36.56 60.93 -4.90
N ARG A 211 -37.33 60.49 -3.90
CA ARG A 211 -36.81 59.77 -2.72
C ARG A 211 -36.25 58.39 -3.10
N VAL A 212 -36.99 57.61 -3.89
CA VAL A 212 -36.58 56.25 -4.31
C VAL A 212 -35.31 56.29 -5.16
N THR A 213 -35.28 57.13 -6.20
CA THR A 213 -34.13 57.20 -7.11
C THR A 213 -32.88 57.77 -6.43
N SER A 214 -33.05 58.75 -5.54
CA SER A 214 -31.93 59.28 -4.75
C SER A 214 -31.38 58.23 -3.78
N PHE A 215 -32.24 57.44 -3.15
CA PHE A 215 -31.83 56.32 -2.30
C PHE A 215 -31.03 55.27 -3.08
N VAL A 216 -31.53 54.85 -4.24
CA VAL A 216 -30.85 53.89 -5.12
C VAL A 216 -29.49 54.43 -5.58
N ALA A 217 -29.45 55.66 -6.09
CA ALA A 217 -28.24 56.30 -6.56
C ALA A 217 -27.21 56.46 -5.44
N ALA A 218 -27.65 56.81 -4.23
CA ALA A 218 -26.80 56.88 -3.07
C ALA A 218 -26.27 55.48 -2.72
N LEU A 219 -27.14 54.51 -2.44
CA LEU A 219 -26.77 53.18 -1.96
C LEU A 219 -25.71 52.52 -2.84
N PHE A 220 -25.91 52.56 -4.16
CA PHE A 220 -25.05 51.90 -5.14
C PHE A 220 -23.98 52.83 -5.73
N ASN A 221 -23.69 53.99 -5.17
CA ASN A 221 -22.66 54.88 -5.71
C ASN A 221 -21.25 54.21 -5.62
N PRO A 222 -20.55 53.97 -6.74
CA PRO A 222 -19.23 53.34 -6.73
C PRO A 222 -18.17 54.17 -6.01
N GLY A 223 -18.24 55.50 -6.07
CA GLY A 223 -17.25 56.39 -5.45
C GLY A 223 -17.37 56.49 -3.93
N ARG A 224 -18.51 56.10 -3.35
CA ARG A 224 -18.75 56.05 -1.89
C ARG A 224 -18.78 54.64 -1.33
N SER A 225 -18.85 53.62 -2.19
CA SER A 225 -18.86 52.22 -1.82
C SER A 225 -17.50 51.61 -2.12
N GLN A 226 -16.74 51.21 -1.08
CA GLN A 226 -15.47 50.49 -1.27
C GLN A 226 -15.65 49.09 -1.91
N VAL A 227 -16.90 48.65 -2.07
CA VAL A 227 -17.27 47.37 -2.68
C VAL A 227 -18.22 47.64 -3.85
N ASN A 228 -17.92 47.04 -5.00
CA ASN A 228 -18.77 47.12 -6.19
C ASN A 228 -19.97 46.18 -6.02
N VAL A 229 -21.05 46.69 -5.44
CA VAL A 229 -22.32 45.98 -5.31
C VAL A 229 -23.18 46.29 -6.54
N SER A 230 -23.67 45.26 -7.25
CA SER A 230 -24.51 45.45 -8.43
C SER A 230 -26.01 45.40 -8.07
N LEU A 231 -26.73 46.47 -8.38
CA LEU A 231 -28.19 46.47 -8.36
C LEU A 231 -28.70 45.57 -9.49
N ARG A 232 -29.41 44.49 -9.15
CA ARG A 232 -29.99 43.54 -10.12
C ARG A 232 -31.43 43.86 -10.49
N GLY A 233 -32.17 44.48 -9.58
CA GLY A 233 -33.54 44.92 -9.83
C GLY A 233 -34.14 45.72 -8.67
N LEU A 234 -35.24 46.39 -8.98
CA LEU A 234 -36.00 47.31 -8.14
C LEU A 234 -37.46 46.82 -8.13
N TYR A 235 -38.03 46.57 -6.95
CA TYR A 235 -39.37 46.00 -6.84
C TYR A 235 -40.18 46.66 -5.72
N PHE A 236 -41.49 46.57 -5.81
CA PHE A 236 -42.43 47.07 -4.80
C PHE A 236 -43.34 45.92 -4.37
N SER A 237 -43.53 45.75 -3.07
CA SER A 237 -44.33 44.66 -2.52
C SER A 237 -45.05 45.05 -1.24
N SER A 238 -46.06 44.25 -0.88
CA SER A 238 -46.75 44.33 0.40
C SER A 238 -46.98 42.92 0.95
N GLY A 239 -46.74 42.74 2.25
CA GLY A 239 -47.05 41.49 2.96
C GLY A 239 -47.94 41.82 4.15
N THR A 240 -49.27 41.82 3.97
CA THR A 240 -50.17 42.26 5.05
C THR A 240 -50.41 41.17 6.09
N GLN A 241 -50.50 41.59 7.36
CA GLN A 241 -51.37 41.07 8.42
C GLN A 241 -51.71 42.32 9.27
N GLU A 242 -52.95 42.80 9.23
CA GLU A 242 -53.38 43.87 10.15
C GLU A 242 -53.46 43.31 11.57
N GLY A 243 -52.64 43.86 12.47
CA GLY A 243 -52.66 43.59 13.90
C GLY A 243 -52.15 44.83 14.63
N THR A 244 -53.08 45.61 15.17
CA THR A 244 -52.94 46.97 15.74
C THR A 244 -51.83 47.16 16.80
N PRO A 245 -51.10 48.30 16.74
CA PRO A 245 -51.19 49.28 17.83
C PRO A 245 -51.40 50.70 17.29
N ILE A 246 -52.54 50.97 16.65
CA ILE A 246 -52.93 52.33 16.20
C ILE A 246 -54.14 52.89 16.97
N ASP A 247 -54.68 52.13 17.92
CA ASP A 247 -55.89 52.53 18.67
C ASP A 247 -55.64 53.61 19.75
N GLN A 248 -54.38 53.96 20.06
CA GLN A 248 -54.08 54.87 21.18
C GLN A 248 -54.01 56.36 20.81
N VAL A 249 -53.89 56.74 19.53
CA VAL A 249 -53.76 58.16 19.15
C VAL A 249 -54.98 58.66 18.38
N LEU A 250 -55.59 57.84 17.52
CA LEU A 250 -56.79 58.23 16.75
C LEU A 250 -58.10 58.12 17.56
N GLY A 251 -58.16 57.23 18.56
CA GLY A 251 -59.27 57.18 19.53
C GLY A 251 -59.34 58.37 20.49
N ALA A 252 -58.26 59.13 20.64
CA ALA A 252 -58.22 60.33 21.49
C ALA A 252 -58.72 61.59 20.76
N ILE A 253 -58.60 61.65 19.42
CA ILE A 253 -58.94 62.84 18.62
C ILE A 253 -60.33 62.70 17.96
N GLY A 254 -60.76 61.48 17.64
CA GLY A 254 -62.05 61.22 16.98
C GLY A 254 -63.30 61.39 17.85
N ARG A 255 -63.17 61.57 19.17
CA ARG A 255 -64.34 61.74 20.07
C ARG A 255 -64.95 63.15 20.09
N ASN A 256 -64.29 64.15 19.49
CA ASN A 256 -64.77 65.54 19.51
C ASN A 256 -65.39 66.04 18.19
N PHE A 257 -65.30 65.27 17.11
CA PHE A 257 -65.93 65.64 15.83
C PHE A 257 -66.68 64.42 15.30
N GLY A 258 -68.01 64.44 15.47
CA GLY A 258 -68.90 63.36 15.02
C GLY A 258 -68.74 63.09 13.52
N GLY A 259 -68.08 61.98 13.20
CA GLY A 259 -67.92 61.47 11.85
C GLY A 259 -68.01 59.95 11.86
N ASN A 260 -68.91 59.40 11.05
CA ASN A 260 -69.16 57.97 10.92
C ASN A 260 -67.90 57.21 10.51
N SER A 261 -67.32 56.44 11.45
CA SER A 261 -66.27 55.47 11.15
C SER A 261 -66.87 54.28 10.39
N ARG A 262 -66.39 54.03 9.16
CA ARG A 262 -66.69 52.81 8.40
C ARG A 262 -66.01 51.60 9.07
N PRO A 263 -66.59 50.39 9.01
CA PRO A 263 -65.96 49.20 9.54
C PRO A 263 -64.79 48.77 8.64
N HIS A 264 -63.59 48.64 9.19
CA HIS A 264 -62.47 47.97 8.52
C HIS A 264 -62.63 46.45 8.66
N LEU A 265 -62.64 45.75 7.52
CA LEU A 265 -62.79 44.31 7.45
C LEU A 265 -61.51 43.62 7.98
N SER A 266 -61.67 42.83 9.05
CA SER A 266 -60.72 41.81 9.46
C SER A 266 -60.67 40.70 8.39
N GLY A 267 -59.71 40.75 7.49
CA GLY A 267 -59.41 39.69 6.52
C GLY A 267 -58.04 39.08 6.79
N THR A 268 -57.90 37.77 6.57
CA THR A 268 -56.61 37.08 6.46
C THR A 268 -55.69 37.85 5.51
N GLY A 269 -54.51 38.24 5.98
CA GLY A 269 -53.60 39.13 5.26
C GLY A 269 -53.28 38.65 3.83
N LYS A 270 -53.48 39.53 2.84
CA LYS A 270 -53.17 39.30 1.42
C LYS A 270 -51.79 39.89 1.10
N SER A 271 -50.91 39.09 0.47
CA SER A 271 -49.66 39.60 -0.09
C SER A 271 -49.85 40.16 -1.51
N PHE A 272 -49.10 41.20 -1.84
CA PHE A 272 -49.01 41.77 -3.18
C PHE A 272 -47.58 41.74 -3.68
N PHE A 273 -47.43 41.25 -4.91
CA PHE A 273 -46.25 41.29 -5.75
C PHE A 273 -44.98 40.63 -5.19
N LEU A 274 -45.16 39.56 -4.41
CA LEU A 274 -44.06 38.88 -3.72
C LEU A 274 -43.79 37.45 -4.23
N HIS A 275 -44.80 36.71 -4.65
CA HIS A 275 -44.67 35.30 -5.03
C HIS A 275 -43.78 35.10 -6.26
N ASP A 276 -44.22 35.60 -7.43
CA ASP A 276 -43.48 35.47 -8.69
C ASP A 276 -42.12 36.19 -8.60
N LEU A 277 -42.00 37.22 -7.75
CA LEU A 277 -40.72 37.90 -7.52
C LEU A 277 -39.70 36.95 -6.90
N LEU A 278 -40.09 36.18 -5.88
CA LEU A 278 -39.20 35.22 -5.25
C LEU A 278 -38.93 34.03 -6.18
N THR A 279 -39.97 33.40 -6.74
CA THR A 279 -39.82 32.16 -7.54
C THR A 279 -39.24 32.41 -8.93
N ASP A 280 -39.80 33.35 -9.69
CA ASP A 280 -39.56 33.46 -11.13
C ASP A 280 -38.41 34.44 -11.45
N VAL A 281 -38.04 35.29 -10.49
CA VAL A 281 -36.93 36.25 -10.64
C VAL A 281 -35.77 35.89 -9.73
N ILE A 282 -35.94 35.92 -8.41
CA ILE A 282 -34.80 35.81 -7.48
C ILE A 282 -34.24 34.37 -7.45
N PHE A 283 -35.08 33.34 -7.35
CA PHE A 283 -34.63 31.95 -7.29
C PHE A 283 -34.19 31.41 -8.65
N ALA A 284 -34.92 31.77 -9.72
CA ALA A 284 -34.58 31.42 -11.09
C ALA A 284 -33.17 31.92 -11.49
N GLU A 285 -32.71 33.03 -10.92
CA GLU A 285 -31.39 33.63 -11.20
C GLU A 285 -30.25 33.16 -10.28
N SER A 286 -30.43 32.06 -9.54
CA SER A 286 -29.44 31.54 -8.59
C SER A 286 -28.01 31.33 -9.16
N GLY A 287 -27.87 31.16 -10.49
CA GLY A 287 -26.60 31.02 -11.19
C GLY A 287 -25.82 32.32 -11.48
N TRP A 288 -26.35 33.50 -11.10
CA TRP A 288 -25.75 34.79 -11.44
C TRP A 288 -24.53 35.16 -10.56
N VAL A 289 -24.35 34.51 -9.40
CA VAL A 289 -23.22 34.76 -8.49
C VAL A 289 -21.89 34.22 -9.02
N SER A 290 -20.82 35.01 -8.84
CA SER A 290 -19.45 34.63 -9.17
C SER A 290 -18.91 33.52 -8.26
N TYR A 291 -18.02 32.67 -8.78
CA TYR A 291 -17.34 31.65 -7.97
C TYR A 291 -16.11 32.21 -7.24
N ASP A 292 -15.78 31.65 -6.07
CA ASP A 292 -14.45 31.81 -5.49
C ASP A 292 -13.41 31.11 -6.39
N LYS A 293 -12.69 31.92 -7.19
CA LYS A 293 -11.68 31.45 -8.15
C LYS A 293 -10.56 30.65 -7.48
N SER A 294 -10.21 30.97 -6.23
CA SER A 294 -9.14 30.29 -5.49
C SER A 294 -9.56 28.89 -5.04
N ALA A 295 -10.80 28.74 -4.59
CA ALA A 295 -11.38 27.45 -4.21
C ALA A 295 -11.51 26.53 -5.43
N ALA A 296 -11.98 27.05 -6.56
CA ALA A 296 -12.08 26.30 -7.81
C ALA A 296 -10.72 25.79 -8.31
N ARG A 297 -9.68 26.64 -8.28
CA ARG A 297 -8.32 26.26 -8.69
C ARG A 297 -7.72 25.17 -7.80
N ARG A 298 -7.89 25.26 -6.48
CA ARG A 298 -7.41 24.22 -5.54
C ARG A 298 -8.05 22.87 -5.81
N ALA A 299 -9.36 22.83 -6.02
CA ALA A 299 -10.07 21.60 -6.35
C ALA A 299 -9.58 20.98 -7.67
N ALA A 300 -9.32 21.81 -8.68
CA ALA A 300 -8.76 21.35 -9.95
C ALA A 300 -7.35 20.75 -9.77
N ILE A 301 -6.45 21.43 -9.04
CA ILE A 301 -5.09 20.94 -8.76
C ILE A 301 -5.13 19.58 -8.05
N VAL A 302 -5.98 19.41 -7.03
CA VAL A 302 -6.11 18.14 -6.32
C VAL A 302 -6.61 17.03 -7.25
N ARG A 303 -7.63 17.31 -8.07
CA ARG A 303 -8.18 16.33 -9.01
C ARG A 303 -7.16 15.91 -10.07
N PHE A 304 -6.52 16.87 -10.73
CA PHE A 304 -5.56 16.57 -11.80
C PHE A 304 -4.23 16.05 -11.26
N GLY A 305 -3.79 16.51 -10.09
CA GLY A 305 -2.64 15.94 -9.39
C GLY A 305 -2.87 14.49 -8.99
N GLY A 306 -4.07 14.16 -8.47
CA GLY A 306 -4.45 12.78 -8.17
C GLY A 306 -4.46 11.89 -9.40
N LEU A 307 -5.06 12.34 -10.51
CA LEU A 307 -5.03 11.60 -11.78
C LEU A 307 -3.60 11.42 -12.32
N GLY A 308 -2.75 12.44 -12.20
CA GLY A 308 -1.34 12.35 -12.58
C GLY A 308 -0.57 11.30 -11.76
N ALA A 309 -0.78 11.26 -10.45
CA ALA A 309 -0.18 10.27 -9.57
C ALA A 309 -0.63 8.84 -9.92
N ILE A 310 -1.93 8.63 -10.18
CA ILE A 310 -2.46 7.32 -10.60
C ILE A 310 -1.79 6.86 -11.90
N THR A 311 -1.72 7.73 -12.90
CA THR A 311 -1.08 7.40 -14.20
C THR A 311 0.40 7.05 -14.03
N LEU A 312 1.13 7.79 -13.18
CA LEU A 312 2.55 7.53 -12.93
C LEU A 312 2.77 6.19 -12.21
N ILE A 313 1.95 5.87 -11.21
CA ILE A 313 2.00 4.58 -10.51
C ILE A 313 1.66 3.43 -11.48
N ALA A 314 0.62 3.59 -12.31
CA ALA A 314 0.26 2.59 -13.31
C ALA A 314 1.38 2.37 -14.34
N ALA A 315 2.02 3.44 -14.82
CA ALA A 315 3.15 3.35 -15.74
C ALA A 315 4.37 2.66 -15.10
N ALA A 316 4.67 2.96 -13.82
CA ALA A 316 5.75 2.30 -13.09
C ALA A 316 5.46 0.79 -12.87
N ALA A 317 4.21 0.44 -12.52
CA ALA A 317 3.79 -0.96 -12.38
C ALA A 317 3.92 -1.73 -13.71
N LEU A 318 3.47 -1.14 -14.82
CA LEU A 318 3.64 -1.74 -16.15
C LEU A 318 5.12 -1.85 -16.55
N GLY A 319 5.94 -0.84 -16.23
CA GLY A 319 7.38 -0.85 -16.49
C GLY A 319 8.11 -1.97 -15.76
N THR A 320 7.82 -2.16 -14.47
CA THR A 320 8.41 -3.25 -13.67
C THR A 320 7.98 -4.64 -14.17
N LEU A 321 6.71 -4.82 -14.55
CA LEU A 321 6.24 -6.06 -15.18
C LEU A 321 6.91 -6.32 -16.53
N ALA A 322 7.08 -5.29 -17.36
CA ALA A 322 7.74 -5.41 -18.66
C ALA A 322 9.22 -5.79 -18.53
N LEU A 323 9.93 -5.16 -17.59
CA LEU A 323 11.31 -5.53 -17.25
C LEU A 323 11.37 -7.00 -16.80
N SER A 324 10.44 -7.42 -15.93
CA SER A 324 10.41 -8.79 -15.45
C SER A 324 10.12 -9.83 -16.50
N PHE A 325 9.18 -9.53 -17.40
CA PHE A 325 8.90 -10.36 -18.54
C PHE A 325 10.12 -10.49 -19.46
N ALA A 326 10.81 -9.38 -19.76
CA ALA A 326 11.99 -9.39 -20.63
C ALA A 326 13.15 -10.19 -20.02
N SER A 327 13.45 -10.00 -18.74
CA SER A 327 14.52 -10.74 -18.04
C SER A 327 14.21 -12.23 -17.95
N ASN A 328 12.99 -12.63 -17.57
CA ASN A 328 12.61 -14.04 -17.52
C ASN A 328 12.61 -14.69 -18.92
N ARG A 329 12.18 -13.97 -19.96
CA ARG A 329 12.26 -14.46 -21.35
C ARG A 329 13.71 -14.67 -21.79
N SER A 330 14.60 -13.75 -21.42
CA SER A 330 16.04 -13.87 -21.68
C SER A 330 16.63 -15.08 -20.95
N LEU A 331 16.30 -15.29 -19.67
CA LEU A 331 16.73 -16.44 -18.88
C LEU A 331 16.28 -17.78 -19.48
N ILE A 332 15.03 -17.87 -19.93
CA ILE A 332 14.53 -19.06 -20.62
C ILE A 332 15.32 -19.30 -21.92
N ALA A 333 15.54 -18.24 -22.71
CA ALA A 333 16.23 -18.35 -23.99
C ALA A 333 17.69 -18.79 -23.81
N SER A 334 18.42 -18.19 -22.87
CA SER A 334 19.82 -18.55 -22.57
C SER A 334 19.93 -19.98 -22.03
N THR A 335 19.02 -20.40 -21.14
CA THR A 335 18.98 -21.77 -20.62
C THR A 335 18.66 -22.77 -21.74
N THR A 336 17.73 -22.45 -22.63
CA THR A 336 17.37 -23.31 -23.78
C THR A 336 18.54 -23.47 -24.75
N LEU A 337 19.28 -22.38 -25.01
CA LEU A 337 20.47 -22.39 -25.86
C LEU A 337 21.58 -23.24 -25.23
N ALA A 338 21.87 -23.05 -23.95
CA ALA A 338 22.88 -23.83 -23.24
C ALA A 338 22.52 -25.34 -23.19
N MET A 339 21.24 -25.67 -23.00
CA MET A 339 20.75 -27.05 -23.10
C MET A 339 20.90 -27.64 -24.52
N GLY A 340 20.77 -26.82 -25.56
CA GLY A 340 21.07 -27.21 -26.93
C GLY A 340 22.54 -27.60 -27.11
N GLN A 341 23.46 -26.76 -26.62
CA GLN A 341 24.90 -27.02 -26.66
C GLN A 341 25.29 -28.29 -25.88
N TYR A 342 24.67 -28.52 -24.72
CA TYR A 342 24.83 -29.77 -23.98
C TYR A 342 24.41 -30.99 -24.81
N ARG A 343 23.24 -30.95 -25.45
CA ARG A 343 22.77 -32.08 -26.28
C ARG A 343 23.71 -32.38 -27.44
N GLU A 344 24.33 -31.37 -28.04
CA GLU A 344 25.31 -31.55 -29.11
C GLU A 344 26.62 -32.14 -28.59
N THR A 345 27.17 -31.57 -27.51
CA THR A 345 28.45 -32.01 -26.93
C THR A 345 28.35 -33.41 -26.32
N ALA A 346 27.25 -33.69 -25.63
CA ALA A 346 26.98 -34.98 -25.00
C ALA A 346 26.36 -36.01 -25.96
N ALA A 347 26.09 -35.68 -27.22
CA ALA A 347 25.45 -36.57 -28.19
C ALA A 347 26.05 -38.00 -28.25
N PRO A 348 27.39 -38.21 -28.31
CA PRO A 348 27.95 -39.56 -28.31
C PRO A 348 27.68 -40.31 -26.99
N LEU A 349 27.77 -39.62 -25.85
CA LEU A 349 27.53 -40.19 -24.52
C LEU A 349 26.05 -40.53 -24.30
N LEU A 350 25.14 -39.70 -24.81
CA LEU A 350 23.70 -39.90 -24.69
C LEU A 350 23.18 -41.05 -25.56
N LYS A 351 23.82 -41.31 -26.70
CA LYS A 351 23.49 -42.44 -27.60
C LYS A 351 24.04 -43.77 -27.11
N ALA A 352 25.10 -43.77 -26.30
CA ALA A 352 25.65 -44.99 -25.72
C ALA A 352 24.64 -45.64 -24.75
N SER A 353 24.28 -46.89 -25.03
CA SER A 353 23.41 -47.72 -24.19
C SER A 353 24.16 -48.42 -23.05
N THR A 354 25.48 -48.59 -23.18
CA THR A 354 26.35 -49.21 -22.18
C THR A 354 27.58 -48.34 -21.93
N VAL A 355 27.94 -48.16 -20.66
CA VAL A 355 29.20 -47.53 -20.27
C VAL A 355 30.23 -48.64 -20.11
N THR A 356 31.25 -48.67 -20.97
CA THR A 356 32.31 -49.70 -20.95
C THR A 356 33.68 -49.13 -20.64
N ASP A 357 33.82 -47.80 -20.69
CA ASP A 357 35.04 -47.08 -20.36
C ASP A 357 35.02 -46.57 -18.91
N VAL A 358 36.20 -46.32 -18.36
CA VAL A 358 36.43 -45.68 -17.05
C VAL A 358 37.05 -44.30 -17.23
N ASP A 359 36.85 -43.69 -18.39
CA ASP A 359 37.47 -42.41 -18.71
C ASP A 359 36.57 -41.25 -18.31
N LEU A 360 37.03 -40.52 -17.30
CA LEU A 360 36.31 -39.41 -16.70
C LEU A 360 36.59 -38.08 -17.44
N GLU A 361 37.64 -37.97 -18.25
CA GLU A 361 37.97 -36.71 -18.95
C GLU A 361 36.88 -36.31 -19.94
N ASN A 362 36.31 -37.29 -20.65
CA ASN A 362 35.28 -37.06 -21.67
C ASN A 362 33.93 -36.62 -21.09
N VAL A 363 33.72 -36.76 -19.77
CA VAL A 363 32.45 -36.38 -19.12
C VAL A 363 32.52 -35.03 -18.40
N ILE A 364 33.71 -34.48 -18.15
CA ILE A 364 33.88 -33.19 -17.46
C ILE A 364 33.14 -32.08 -18.22
N GLY A 365 33.43 -31.88 -19.51
CA GLY A 365 32.82 -30.82 -20.31
C GLY A 365 31.28 -30.85 -20.32
N PRO A 366 30.64 -31.98 -20.64
CA PRO A 366 29.18 -32.12 -20.56
C PRO A 366 28.60 -31.88 -19.16
N LEU A 367 29.28 -32.30 -18.09
CA LEU A 367 28.83 -32.09 -16.72
C LEU A 367 28.98 -30.63 -16.27
N ASP A 368 30.06 -29.95 -16.67
CA ASP A 368 30.27 -28.52 -16.45
C ASP A 368 29.15 -27.71 -17.11
N GLN A 369 28.79 -28.03 -18.37
CA GLN A 369 27.69 -27.36 -19.08
C GLN A 369 26.35 -27.44 -18.36
N LEU A 370 26.05 -28.56 -17.67
CA LEU A 370 24.82 -28.72 -16.88
C LEU A 370 24.90 -28.06 -15.51
N ARG A 371 26.07 -28.14 -14.84
CA ARG A 371 26.30 -27.47 -13.55
C ARG A 371 26.13 -25.96 -13.68
N ASP A 372 26.68 -25.41 -14.76
CA ASP A 372 26.87 -23.97 -14.99
C ASP A 372 25.73 -23.35 -15.83
N LEU A 373 24.57 -24.03 -15.93
CA LEU A 373 23.38 -23.45 -16.56
C LEU A 373 22.99 -22.12 -15.88
N PRO A 374 22.40 -21.16 -16.63
CA PRO A 374 22.02 -19.84 -16.08
C PRO A 374 21.16 -19.91 -14.80
N ALA A 375 20.24 -20.87 -14.76
CA ALA A 375 19.52 -21.30 -13.55
C ALA A 375 19.89 -22.77 -13.25
N GLY A 376 21.13 -22.99 -12.81
CA GLY A 376 21.78 -24.30 -12.65
C GLY A 376 22.21 -24.56 -11.21
N TYR A 377 22.94 -25.66 -10.99
CA TYR A 377 23.37 -26.05 -9.64
C TYR A 377 24.28 -24.99 -9.01
N GLU A 378 25.26 -24.47 -9.77
CA GLU A 378 26.23 -23.48 -9.27
C GLU A 378 25.55 -22.14 -8.89
N THR A 379 24.50 -21.75 -9.62
CA THR A 379 23.78 -20.50 -9.38
C THR A 379 22.55 -20.65 -8.48
N GLY A 380 22.36 -21.85 -7.90
CA GLY A 380 21.16 -22.21 -7.15
C GLY A 380 21.01 -21.52 -5.79
N ASP A 381 22.13 -21.15 -5.16
CA ASP A 381 22.14 -20.48 -3.85
C ASP A 381 22.18 -18.94 -3.98
N LEU A 382 22.31 -18.43 -5.22
CA LEU A 382 22.31 -16.99 -5.47
C LEU A 382 20.88 -16.43 -5.38
N PRO A 383 20.70 -15.24 -4.80
CA PRO A 383 19.40 -14.59 -4.75
C PRO A 383 18.89 -14.29 -6.16
N THR A 384 17.59 -14.48 -6.37
CA THR A 384 16.93 -14.15 -7.63
C THR A 384 17.09 -12.65 -7.92
N PRO A 385 17.63 -12.25 -9.09
CA PRO A 385 17.75 -10.84 -9.47
C PRO A 385 16.39 -10.14 -9.42
N LEU A 386 16.34 -8.89 -8.91
CA LEU A 386 15.08 -8.18 -8.67
C LEU A 386 14.23 -8.05 -9.93
N GLU A 387 14.86 -7.78 -11.06
CA GLU A 387 14.23 -7.75 -12.37
C GLU A 387 13.44 -9.03 -12.66
N GLU A 388 13.86 -10.21 -12.22
CA GLU A 388 13.15 -11.47 -12.45
C GLU A 388 11.94 -11.69 -11.51
N THR A 389 11.74 -10.88 -10.46
CA THR A 389 10.88 -11.25 -9.29
C THR A 389 9.44 -10.74 -9.29
N PHE A 390 9.05 -9.79 -10.14
CA PHE A 390 7.76 -9.06 -10.06
C PHE A 390 6.50 -9.91 -10.38
N GLY A 391 6.35 -11.09 -9.77
CA GLY A 391 5.27 -12.06 -9.97
C GLY A 391 5.44 -12.98 -11.18
N LEU A 392 6.48 -12.77 -12.01
CA LEU A 392 6.68 -13.49 -13.27
C LEU A 392 7.89 -14.43 -13.27
N SER A 393 8.55 -14.61 -12.13
CA SER A 393 9.79 -15.38 -12.03
C SER A 393 9.64 -16.83 -12.53
N GLN A 394 10.54 -17.25 -13.40
CA GLN A 394 10.66 -18.62 -13.91
C GLN A 394 11.92 -19.32 -13.37
N ARG A 395 12.74 -18.61 -12.59
CA ARG A 395 14.06 -19.08 -12.12
C ARG A 395 13.95 -20.37 -11.32
N GLU A 396 13.01 -20.45 -10.38
CA GLU A 396 12.82 -21.64 -9.52
C GLU A 396 12.45 -22.89 -10.35
N ARG A 397 11.53 -22.73 -11.31
CA ARG A 397 11.11 -23.81 -12.22
C ARG A 397 12.29 -24.30 -13.07
N LEU A 398 13.07 -23.38 -13.62
CA LEU A 398 14.27 -23.71 -14.39
C LEU A 398 15.33 -24.35 -13.51
N LEU A 399 15.58 -23.82 -12.31
CA LEU A 399 16.55 -24.36 -11.35
C LEU A 399 16.23 -25.80 -10.97
N SER A 400 14.98 -26.09 -10.64
CA SER A 400 14.54 -27.46 -10.32
C SER A 400 14.77 -28.42 -11.50
N ALA A 401 14.43 -27.99 -12.72
CA ALA A 401 14.63 -28.79 -13.92
C ALA A 401 16.13 -29.01 -14.22
N SER A 402 16.95 -27.97 -14.11
CA SER A 402 18.40 -28.02 -14.32
C SER A 402 19.09 -28.91 -13.29
N LYS A 403 18.75 -28.79 -11.99
CA LYS A 403 19.29 -29.67 -10.94
C LYS A 403 18.93 -31.13 -11.19
N THR A 404 17.70 -31.40 -11.65
CA THR A 404 17.27 -32.75 -12.01
C THR A 404 18.07 -33.31 -13.19
N ALA A 405 18.24 -32.53 -14.26
CA ALA A 405 19.02 -32.93 -15.43
C ALA A 405 20.50 -33.17 -15.08
N TYR A 406 21.08 -32.30 -14.27
CA TYR A 406 22.46 -32.44 -13.79
C TYR A 406 22.64 -33.67 -12.91
N ARG A 407 21.73 -33.92 -11.95
CA ARG A 407 21.73 -35.15 -11.14
C ARG A 407 21.69 -36.40 -12.02
N GLN A 408 20.74 -36.49 -12.95
CA GLN A 408 20.64 -37.65 -13.85
C GLN A 408 21.90 -37.84 -14.71
N ALA A 409 22.53 -36.75 -15.14
CA ALA A 409 23.80 -36.81 -15.87
C ALA A 409 24.95 -37.27 -14.98
N LEU A 410 25.03 -36.83 -13.72
CA LEU A 410 26.03 -37.31 -12.75
C LEU A 410 25.88 -38.81 -12.50
N GLU A 411 24.65 -39.28 -12.27
CA GLU A 411 24.39 -40.71 -12.09
C GLU A 411 24.80 -41.51 -13.33
N ARG A 412 24.28 -41.12 -14.50
CA ARG A 412 24.52 -41.86 -15.75
C ARG A 412 25.97 -41.79 -16.23
N LEU A 413 26.64 -40.65 -16.13
CA LEU A 413 27.95 -40.42 -16.74
C LEU A 413 29.11 -40.59 -15.75
N LEU A 414 28.94 -40.15 -14.50
CA LEU A 414 29.99 -40.20 -13.48
C LEU A 414 29.86 -41.47 -12.63
N ARG A 415 28.75 -41.68 -11.92
CA ARG A 415 28.62 -42.82 -10.98
C ARG A 415 28.85 -44.16 -11.66
N SER A 416 28.27 -44.36 -12.84
CA SER A 416 28.46 -45.59 -13.64
C SER A 416 29.95 -45.91 -13.88
N ARG A 417 30.76 -44.92 -14.24
CA ARG A 417 32.20 -45.07 -14.46
C ARG A 417 32.96 -45.30 -13.16
N LEU A 418 32.55 -44.64 -12.08
CA LEU A 418 33.13 -44.85 -10.75
C LEU A 418 32.87 -46.26 -10.23
N LEU A 419 31.67 -46.81 -10.47
CA LEU A 419 31.34 -48.19 -10.13
C LEU A 419 32.20 -49.18 -10.91
N ILE A 420 32.32 -49.04 -12.24
CA ILE A 420 33.17 -49.91 -13.07
C ILE A 420 34.64 -49.81 -12.65
N GLN A 421 35.12 -48.60 -12.33
CA GLN A 421 36.48 -48.41 -11.83
C GLN A 421 36.69 -49.11 -10.49
N ALA A 422 35.75 -48.99 -9.56
CA ALA A 422 35.81 -49.69 -8.29
C ALA A 422 35.79 -51.22 -8.48
N GLU A 423 34.99 -51.76 -9.42
CA GLU A 423 35.02 -53.19 -9.77
C GLU A 423 36.40 -53.65 -10.24
N ARG A 424 37.05 -52.88 -11.12
CA ARG A 424 38.41 -53.19 -11.60
C ARG A 424 39.43 -53.17 -10.46
N THR A 425 39.32 -52.21 -9.54
CA THR A 425 40.19 -52.12 -8.37
C THR A 425 39.98 -53.29 -7.41
N ILE A 426 38.73 -53.71 -7.17
CA ILE A 426 38.39 -54.89 -6.36
C ILE A 426 39.00 -56.15 -6.99
N GLN A 427 38.86 -56.35 -8.30
CA GLN A 427 39.45 -57.48 -9.01
C GLN A 427 40.98 -57.50 -8.90
N ALA A 428 41.64 -56.35 -9.08
CA ALA A 428 43.09 -56.23 -9.00
C ALA A 428 43.64 -56.49 -7.58
N LYS A 429 42.85 -56.20 -6.53
CA LYS A 429 43.23 -56.37 -5.12
C LYS A 429 42.66 -57.64 -4.49
N MET A 430 42.03 -58.52 -5.27
CA MET A 430 41.35 -59.73 -4.77
C MET A 430 42.26 -60.66 -3.95
N ALA A 431 43.56 -60.66 -4.24
CA ALA A 431 44.56 -61.49 -3.55
C ALA A 431 45.05 -60.91 -2.22
N ASP A 432 44.79 -59.63 -1.93
CA ASP A 432 45.25 -58.93 -0.72
C ASP A 432 44.04 -58.47 0.12
N PRO A 433 43.65 -59.23 1.16
CA PRO A 433 42.51 -58.89 2.01
C PRO A 433 42.60 -57.52 2.70
N VAL A 434 43.81 -57.03 2.98
CA VAL A 434 43.97 -55.72 3.65
C VAL A 434 43.70 -54.59 2.65
N ALA A 435 44.25 -54.68 1.44
CA ALA A 435 44.02 -53.69 0.39
C ALA A 435 42.63 -53.77 -0.27
N LEU A 436 41.92 -54.90 -0.14
CA LEU A 436 40.60 -55.15 -0.73
C LEU A 436 39.45 -54.46 0.02
N TYR A 437 39.63 -54.20 1.31
CA TYR A 437 38.55 -53.72 2.18
C TYR A 437 37.99 -52.36 1.77
N GLU A 438 38.86 -51.36 1.62
CA GLU A 438 38.45 -49.99 1.31
C GLU A 438 37.79 -49.89 -0.08
N PRO A 439 38.33 -50.49 -1.17
CA PRO A 439 37.65 -50.53 -2.46
C PRO A 439 36.26 -51.18 -2.43
N LEU A 440 36.09 -52.29 -1.70
CA LEU A 440 34.79 -52.93 -1.56
C LEU A 440 33.79 -52.04 -0.81
N LYS A 441 34.22 -51.41 0.28
CA LYS A 441 33.41 -50.47 1.05
C LYS A 441 32.93 -49.31 0.18
N ILE A 442 33.84 -48.67 -0.58
CA ILE A 442 33.51 -47.57 -1.49
C ILE A 442 32.51 -48.04 -2.57
N TYR A 443 32.74 -49.21 -3.17
CA TYR A 443 31.84 -49.76 -4.20
C TYR A 443 30.42 -49.96 -3.68
N LEU A 444 30.27 -50.53 -2.49
CA LEU A 444 28.96 -50.75 -1.87
C LEU A 444 28.28 -49.43 -1.44
N MET A 445 29.06 -48.42 -1.02
CA MET A 445 28.53 -47.06 -0.75
C MET A 445 28.03 -46.40 -2.03
N LEU A 446 28.82 -46.42 -3.11
CA LEU A 446 28.43 -45.86 -4.41
C LEU A 446 27.20 -46.56 -4.99
N GLY A 447 27.02 -47.86 -4.73
CA GLY A 447 25.86 -48.64 -5.14
C GLY A 447 24.62 -48.51 -4.25
N GLY A 448 24.61 -47.62 -3.25
CA GLY A 448 23.47 -47.42 -2.36
C GLY A 448 23.14 -48.63 -1.46
N LYS A 449 24.13 -49.51 -1.18
CA LYS A 449 23.96 -50.66 -0.29
C LYS A 449 24.45 -50.40 1.14
N ALA A 450 25.10 -49.26 1.37
CA ALA A 450 25.55 -48.85 2.70
C ALA A 450 24.39 -48.32 3.56
N PRO A 451 24.30 -48.68 4.86
CA PRO A 451 23.31 -48.09 5.78
C PRO A 451 23.48 -46.58 5.94
N LYS A 452 24.72 -46.08 5.80
CA LYS A 452 25.08 -44.67 5.82
C LYS A 452 26.24 -44.45 4.86
N VAL A 453 26.12 -43.45 4.01
CA VAL A 453 27.17 -43.04 3.07
C VAL A 453 28.15 -42.09 3.79
N ASP A 454 29.45 -42.32 3.60
CA ASP A 454 30.51 -41.44 4.09
C ASP A 454 31.12 -40.68 2.90
N ASP A 455 30.58 -39.49 2.64
CA ASP A 455 30.99 -38.66 1.51
C ASP A 455 32.47 -38.25 1.59
N ALA A 456 32.97 -38.00 2.80
CA ALA A 456 34.35 -37.60 3.00
C ALA A 456 35.31 -38.75 2.65
N LEU A 457 34.95 -39.97 3.04
CA LEU A 457 35.70 -41.17 2.66
C LEU A 457 35.70 -41.37 1.15
N ILE A 458 34.54 -41.32 0.48
CA ILE A 458 34.44 -41.46 -0.99
C ILE A 458 35.29 -40.40 -1.69
N VAL A 459 35.14 -39.13 -1.31
CA VAL A 459 35.89 -38.03 -1.93
C VAL A 459 37.40 -38.19 -1.70
N SER A 460 37.83 -38.56 -0.50
CA SER A 460 39.26 -38.72 -0.19
C SER A 460 39.89 -39.93 -0.91
N TRP A 461 39.14 -41.02 -1.06
CA TRP A 461 39.57 -42.21 -1.79
C TRP A 461 39.70 -41.91 -3.29
N MET A 462 38.65 -41.34 -3.90
CA MET A 462 38.65 -40.96 -5.31
C MET A 462 39.75 -39.96 -5.63
N LYS A 463 39.95 -38.95 -4.78
CA LYS A 463 41.02 -37.96 -4.96
C LYS A 463 42.40 -38.62 -5.00
N ARG A 464 42.68 -39.55 -4.08
CA ARG A 464 43.95 -40.31 -4.06
C ARG A 464 44.10 -41.16 -5.31
N ASP A 465 43.06 -41.89 -5.72
CA ASP A 465 43.09 -42.73 -6.92
C ASP A 465 43.37 -41.91 -8.18
N TRP A 466 42.71 -40.76 -8.33
CA TRP A 466 42.92 -39.87 -9.46
C TRP A 466 44.32 -39.25 -9.48
N GLU A 467 44.85 -38.85 -8.33
CA GLU A 467 46.17 -38.24 -8.22
C GLU A 467 47.32 -39.24 -8.43
N GLN A 468 47.17 -40.46 -7.89
CA GLN A 468 48.26 -41.46 -7.87
C GLN A 468 48.20 -42.43 -9.05
N ASN A 469 47.01 -42.82 -9.49
CA ASN A 469 46.85 -43.92 -10.44
C ASN A 469 46.32 -43.47 -11.81
N ARG A 470 45.29 -42.61 -11.84
CA ARG A 470 44.53 -42.37 -13.08
C ARG A 470 45.02 -41.16 -13.87
N TYR A 471 45.24 -40.05 -13.19
CA TYR A 471 45.53 -38.74 -13.78
C TYR A 471 46.71 -38.07 -13.05
N PRO A 472 47.90 -38.70 -13.01
CA PRO A 472 49.05 -38.14 -12.30
C PRO A 472 49.59 -36.87 -12.99
N GLY A 473 50.35 -36.08 -12.24
CA GLY A 473 51.04 -34.88 -12.74
C GLY A 473 50.23 -33.58 -12.65
N GLU A 474 50.93 -32.46 -12.79
CA GLU A 474 50.37 -31.11 -12.66
C GLU A 474 49.39 -30.75 -13.78
N ASN A 475 49.63 -31.22 -15.01
CA ASN A 475 48.77 -30.92 -16.17
C ASN A 475 47.32 -31.38 -15.98
N ASN A 476 47.10 -32.40 -15.13
CA ASN A 476 45.78 -32.96 -14.85
C ASN A 476 45.10 -32.35 -13.62
N ARG A 477 45.76 -31.40 -12.94
CA ARG A 477 45.29 -30.84 -11.68
C ARG A 477 43.90 -30.19 -11.81
N GLU A 478 43.70 -29.37 -12.84
CA GLU A 478 42.42 -28.70 -13.08
C GLU A 478 41.29 -29.72 -13.35
N GLY A 479 41.55 -30.74 -14.17
CA GLY A 479 40.61 -31.83 -14.41
C GLY A 479 40.23 -32.59 -13.15
N ARG A 480 41.20 -32.89 -12.27
CA ARG A 480 40.93 -33.52 -10.96
C ARG A 480 40.08 -32.64 -10.06
N GLU A 481 40.30 -31.32 -10.06
CA GLU A 481 39.49 -30.36 -9.30
C GLU A 481 38.03 -30.32 -9.82
N GLN A 482 37.81 -30.34 -11.13
CA GLN A 482 36.46 -30.40 -11.71
C GLN A 482 35.75 -31.73 -11.38
N LEU A 483 36.44 -32.87 -11.52
CA LEU A 483 35.89 -34.17 -11.12
C LEU A 483 35.52 -34.21 -9.63
N GLN A 484 36.33 -33.58 -8.78
CA GLN A 484 36.00 -33.46 -7.35
C GLN A 484 34.75 -32.63 -7.10
N LYS A 485 34.54 -31.53 -7.84
CA LYS A 485 33.31 -30.73 -7.76
C LYS A 485 32.09 -31.55 -8.17
N HIS A 486 32.16 -32.27 -9.30
CA HIS A 486 31.07 -33.13 -9.74
C HIS A 486 30.79 -34.27 -8.78
N LEU A 487 31.83 -34.90 -8.21
CA LEU A 487 31.67 -35.95 -7.20
C LEU A 487 30.95 -35.43 -5.95
N ARG A 488 31.33 -34.25 -5.45
CA ARG A 488 30.63 -33.63 -4.31
C ARG A 488 29.19 -33.29 -4.65
N ALA A 489 28.93 -32.76 -5.85
CA ALA A 489 27.57 -32.45 -6.30
C ALA A 489 26.72 -33.72 -6.45
N MET A 490 27.31 -34.83 -6.93
CA MET A 490 26.63 -36.13 -7.05
C MET A 490 26.20 -36.66 -5.69
N LEU A 491 27.10 -36.60 -4.70
CA LEU A 491 26.80 -37.04 -3.32
C LEU A 491 25.80 -36.11 -2.63
N ALA A 492 25.88 -34.80 -2.87
CA ALA A 492 24.94 -33.83 -2.30
C ALA A 492 23.53 -33.91 -2.93
N LEU A 493 23.41 -34.42 -4.16
CA LEU A 493 22.15 -34.62 -4.89
C LEU A 493 21.66 -36.08 -4.83
N ASP A 494 22.17 -36.90 -3.90
CA ASP A 494 21.94 -38.35 -3.82
C ASP A 494 20.57 -38.74 -3.22
N ASP A 495 19.63 -37.78 -3.13
CA ASP A 495 18.30 -37.98 -2.56
C ASP A 495 17.42 -38.95 -3.37
N ALA A 496 17.83 -39.29 -4.61
CA ALA A 496 17.15 -40.24 -5.47
C ALA A 496 18.11 -40.95 -6.44
N TYR A 497 18.10 -42.28 -6.42
CA TYR A 497 18.86 -43.14 -7.35
C TYR A 497 18.04 -43.40 -8.62
N ASP A 498 18.26 -42.58 -9.65
CA ASP A 498 17.70 -42.79 -10.98
C ASP A 498 18.78 -42.47 -12.03
N PRO A 499 19.31 -43.48 -12.77
CA PRO A 499 18.92 -44.89 -12.75
C PRO A 499 19.41 -45.63 -11.49
N VAL A 500 18.71 -46.73 -11.13
CA VAL A 500 19.18 -47.64 -10.08
C VAL A 500 20.30 -48.51 -10.64
N PHE A 501 21.45 -48.56 -9.96
CA PHE A 501 22.56 -49.43 -10.32
C PHE A 501 22.47 -50.77 -9.61
N GLU A 502 22.47 -51.86 -10.36
CA GLU A 502 22.68 -53.20 -9.80
C GLU A 502 24.18 -53.45 -9.64
N LEU A 503 24.60 -53.83 -8.44
CA LEU A 503 25.98 -54.20 -8.18
C LEU A 503 26.28 -55.59 -8.73
N ASN A 504 27.53 -55.82 -9.12
CA ASN A 504 28.06 -57.11 -9.53
C ASN A 504 28.11 -58.05 -8.32
N GLN A 505 26.98 -58.69 -8.03
CA GLN A 505 26.80 -59.54 -6.86
C GLN A 505 27.83 -60.68 -6.77
N PRO A 506 28.18 -61.40 -7.86
CA PRO A 506 29.26 -62.39 -7.83
C PRO A 506 30.61 -61.81 -7.41
N LEU A 507 30.94 -60.58 -7.84
CA LEU A 507 32.18 -59.91 -7.46
C LEU A 507 32.18 -59.52 -5.98
N VAL A 508 31.05 -59.00 -5.48
CA VAL A 508 30.87 -58.66 -4.05
C VAL A 508 31.07 -59.90 -3.19
N GLU A 509 30.43 -61.03 -3.53
CA GLU A 509 30.55 -62.28 -2.78
C GLU A 509 31.96 -62.88 -2.86
N ALA A 510 32.65 -62.76 -4.00
CA ALA A 510 34.04 -63.18 -4.14
C ALA A 510 34.97 -62.33 -3.27
N ALA A 511 34.76 -61.01 -3.24
CA ALA A 511 35.52 -60.09 -2.41
C ALA A 511 35.28 -60.33 -0.91
N GLN A 512 34.02 -60.52 -0.51
CA GLN A 512 33.63 -60.85 0.87
C GLN A 512 34.25 -62.19 1.33
N ARG A 513 34.24 -63.21 0.48
CA ARG A 513 34.94 -64.48 0.76
C ARG A 513 36.45 -64.31 0.90
N SER A 514 37.08 -63.47 0.06
CA SER A 514 38.53 -63.19 0.19
C SER A 514 38.84 -62.44 1.49
N LEU A 515 38.00 -61.47 1.85
CA LEU A 515 38.07 -60.77 3.13
C LEU A 515 37.90 -61.74 4.32
N GLY A 516 37.00 -62.72 4.23
CA GLY A 516 36.77 -63.74 5.26
C GLY A 516 37.94 -64.71 5.49
N ARG A 517 38.96 -64.72 4.61
CA ARG A 517 40.18 -65.54 4.81
C ARG A 517 41.08 -65.04 5.93
N MET A 518 40.95 -63.76 6.29
CA MET A 518 41.67 -63.15 7.41
C MET A 518 40.81 -63.21 8.66
N SER A 519 41.34 -63.73 9.77
CA SER A 519 40.60 -63.70 11.03
C SER A 519 40.30 -62.27 11.46
N LEU A 520 39.19 -62.08 12.20
CA LEU A 520 38.81 -60.77 12.72
C LEU A 520 39.94 -60.13 13.57
N ALA A 521 40.67 -60.97 14.32
CA ALA A 521 41.81 -60.56 15.13
C ALA A 521 43.03 -60.16 14.31
N ASP A 522 43.35 -60.87 13.22
CA ASP A 522 44.46 -60.48 12.34
C ASP A 522 44.17 -59.15 11.65
N ARG A 523 42.93 -58.94 11.23
CA ARG A 523 42.47 -57.69 10.61
C ARG A 523 42.56 -56.52 11.60
N ALA A 524 41.99 -56.68 12.78
CA ALA A 524 42.08 -55.66 13.82
C ALA A 524 43.54 -55.35 14.18
N SER A 525 44.39 -56.36 14.26
CA SER A 525 45.84 -56.20 14.48
C SER A 525 46.51 -55.39 13.36
N ALA A 526 46.20 -55.67 12.09
CA ALA A 526 46.74 -54.93 10.95
C ALA A 526 46.30 -53.46 10.94
N LEU A 527 45.03 -53.17 11.28
CA LEU A 527 44.50 -51.82 11.43
C LEU A 527 45.18 -51.07 12.58
N ILE A 528 45.40 -51.74 13.73
CA ILE A 528 46.14 -51.17 14.86
C ILE A 528 47.59 -50.87 14.44
N LYS A 529 48.28 -51.80 13.77
CA LYS A 529 49.66 -51.60 13.29
C LYS A 529 49.77 -50.42 12.34
N SER A 530 48.83 -50.28 11.39
CA SER A 530 48.76 -49.10 10.51
C SER A 530 48.56 -47.80 11.30
N ALA A 531 47.67 -47.79 12.30
CA ALA A 531 47.45 -46.62 13.15
C ALA A 531 48.70 -46.24 13.98
N ILE A 532 49.48 -47.24 14.44
CA ILE A 532 50.73 -47.03 15.17
C ILE A 532 51.76 -46.31 14.29
N TYR A 533 51.95 -46.77 13.04
CA TYR A 533 52.89 -46.13 12.11
C TYR A 533 52.54 -44.67 11.82
N ALA A 534 51.25 -44.32 11.78
CA ALA A 534 50.79 -42.96 11.54
C ALA A 534 50.96 -42.02 12.76
N ALA A 535 51.00 -42.56 13.98
CA ALA A 535 50.95 -41.78 15.21
C ALA A 535 52.32 -41.31 15.73
N VAL A 536 53.43 -41.86 15.20
CA VAL A 536 54.82 -41.53 15.58
C VAL A 536 54.98 -41.43 17.11
N LEU A 537 54.78 -42.55 17.81
CA LEU A 537 54.87 -42.61 19.26
C LEU A 537 56.33 -42.50 19.73
N ASP A 538 56.56 -41.77 20.82
CA ASP A 538 57.90 -41.64 21.41
C ASP A 538 58.37 -42.97 21.99
N ASP A 539 59.49 -43.48 21.46
CA ASP A 539 60.14 -44.68 21.97
C ASP A 539 60.73 -44.46 23.37
N PHE A 540 60.68 -45.50 24.20
CA PHE A 540 61.33 -45.48 25.50
C PHE A 540 62.82 -45.76 25.34
N SER A 541 63.65 -44.81 25.79
CA SER A 541 65.10 -44.94 25.81
C SER A 541 65.60 -45.06 27.24
N LEU A 542 66.35 -46.14 27.52
CA LEU A 542 66.90 -46.40 28.86
C LEU A 542 67.93 -45.32 29.27
N SER A 543 68.78 -44.87 28.33
CA SER A 543 69.76 -43.82 28.59
C SER A 543 69.12 -42.46 28.91
N GLN A 544 67.98 -42.15 28.29
CA GLN A 544 67.24 -40.91 28.57
C GLN A 544 66.48 -40.96 29.91
N LYS A 545 65.90 -42.10 30.26
CA LYS A 545 65.07 -42.25 31.47
C LYS A 545 65.85 -42.62 32.72
N GLY A 546 66.97 -43.33 32.58
CA GLY A 546 67.86 -43.70 33.68
C GLY A 546 68.80 -42.57 34.13
N GLY A 547 68.89 -41.48 33.36
CA GLY A 547 69.77 -40.35 33.66
C GLY A 547 71.25 -40.63 33.37
N PRO A 548 72.13 -39.63 33.58
CA PRO A 548 73.54 -39.71 33.19
C PRO A 548 74.32 -40.81 33.94
N GLU A 549 73.83 -41.26 35.09
CA GLU A 549 74.46 -42.30 35.91
C GLU A 549 74.06 -43.73 35.51
N ALA A 550 73.02 -43.92 34.69
CA ALA A 550 72.57 -45.25 34.28
C ALA A 550 73.63 -46.02 33.47
N GLN A 551 74.46 -45.31 32.71
CA GLN A 551 75.58 -45.92 31.99
C GLN A 551 76.74 -46.37 32.89
N LEU A 552 76.77 -45.93 34.15
CA LEU A 552 77.78 -46.35 35.13
C LEU A 552 77.34 -47.58 35.94
N LEU A 553 76.04 -47.86 35.98
CA LEU A 553 75.44 -48.91 36.84
C LEU A 553 74.90 -50.11 36.05
N PHE A 554 74.61 -49.94 34.77
CA PHE A 554 74.05 -50.98 33.92
C PHE A 554 74.92 -51.20 32.69
N GLU A 555 75.01 -52.44 32.23
CA GLU A 555 75.67 -52.82 30.99
C GLU A 555 74.78 -53.81 30.23
N ARG A 556 74.86 -53.81 28.89
CA ARG A 556 74.06 -54.72 28.06
C ARG A 556 74.72 -56.11 28.07
N ILE A 557 73.91 -57.17 28.12
CA ILE A 557 74.38 -58.57 28.20
C ILE A 557 75.26 -58.95 26.99
N ASP A 558 75.04 -58.32 25.83
CA ASP A 558 75.82 -58.54 24.60
C ASP A 558 76.99 -57.55 24.40
N GLY A 559 77.27 -56.68 25.40
CA GLY A 559 78.35 -55.70 25.39
C GLY A 559 78.14 -54.43 24.56
N GLY A 560 76.96 -54.20 23.98
CA GLY A 560 76.66 -52.97 23.22
C GLY A 560 76.27 -51.75 24.07
N ASP A 561 76.28 -50.57 23.46
CA ASP A 561 75.93 -49.30 24.13
C ASP A 561 74.43 -49.23 24.49
N LEU A 562 74.15 -48.82 25.72
CA LEU A 562 72.80 -48.57 26.26
C LEU A 562 72.02 -47.50 25.48
N SER A 563 72.70 -46.62 24.73
CA SER A 563 72.03 -45.62 23.88
C SER A 563 71.26 -46.22 22.70
N GLY A 564 71.66 -47.41 22.25
CA GLY A 564 71.00 -48.17 21.18
C GLY A 564 69.78 -48.97 21.66
N LEU A 565 69.56 -49.04 22.97
CA LEU A 565 68.49 -49.82 23.58
C LEU A 565 67.22 -48.98 23.68
N ARG A 566 66.27 -49.28 22.79
CA ARG A 566 64.99 -48.58 22.64
C ARG A 566 63.84 -49.55 22.62
N ILE A 567 62.78 -49.21 23.33
CA ILE A 567 61.52 -49.96 23.32
C ILE A 567 60.49 -49.12 22.56
N PRO A 568 59.82 -49.69 21.53
CA PRO A 568 58.83 -48.98 20.76
C PRO A 568 57.78 -48.31 21.67
N GLY A 569 57.44 -47.05 21.39
CA GLY A 569 56.57 -46.25 22.26
C GLY A 569 55.21 -46.89 22.57
N ILE A 570 54.72 -47.76 21.68
CA ILE A 570 53.48 -48.52 21.85
C ILE A 570 53.54 -49.53 23.02
N TYR A 571 54.72 -50.04 23.36
CA TYR A 571 54.94 -50.99 24.46
C TYR A 571 55.34 -50.30 25.76
N THR A 572 54.94 -49.03 25.95
CA THR A 572 55.12 -48.29 27.20
C THR A 572 53.79 -48.16 27.94
N HIS A 573 53.82 -47.82 29.23
CA HIS A 573 52.60 -47.54 30.00
C HIS A 573 51.73 -46.46 29.34
N SER A 574 52.37 -45.41 28.81
CA SER A 574 51.68 -44.34 28.09
C SER A 574 51.09 -44.85 26.78
N GLY A 575 51.88 -45.57 25.97
CA GLY A 575 51.44 -46.16 24.70
C GLY A 575 50.25 -47.10 24.85
N PHE A 576 50.22 -47.93 25.90
CA PHE A 576 49.11 -48.81 26.19
C PHE A 576 47.83 -48.04 26.55
N ASN A 577 47.89 -47.23 27.61
CA ASN A 577 46.70 -46.60 28.20
C ASN A 577 46.14 -45.47 27.34
N THR A 578 47.01 -44.66 26.73
CA THR A 578 46.59 -43.44 26.02
C THR A 578 46.35 -43.68 24.54
N PHE A 579 47.01 -44.67 23.94
CA PHE A 579 46.91 -44.96 22.51
C PHE A 579 46.27 -46.31 22.22
N TYR A 580 46.87 -47.43 22.66
CA TYR A 580 46.43 -48.78 22.29
C TYR A 580 44.98 -49.08 22.70
N LEU A 581 44.61 -48.84 23.97
CA LEU A 581 43.23 -49.08 24.46
C LEU A 581 42.19 -48.21 23.75
N ARG A 582 42.54 -46.96 23.42
CA ARG A 582 41.66 -46.07 22.66
C ARG A 582 41.47 -46.54 21.22
N GLN A 583 42.56 -46.97 20.57
CA GLN A 583 42.52 -47.52 19.21
C GLN A 583 41.77 -48.85 19.15
N LEU A 584 41.97 -49.73 20.14
CA LEU A 584 41.24 -50.98 20.27
C LEU A 584 39.73 -50.74 20.32
N SER A 585 39.29 -49.82 21.17
CA SER A 585 37.88 -49.45 21.29
C SER A 585 37.33 -48.86 19.98
N ARG A 586 38.11 -47.99 19.32
CA ARG A 586 37.73 -47.37 18.03
C ARG A 586 37.60 -48.41 16.91
N ILE A 587 38.54 -49.35 16.82
CA ILE A 587 38.56 -50.37 15.77
C ILE A 587 37.47 -51.42 16.03
N ALA A 588 37.22 -51.79 17.28
CA ALA A 588 36.09 -52.64 17.63
C ALA A 588 34.75 -52.02 17.19
N GLN A 589 34.54 -50.73 17.49
CA GLN A 589 33.33 -50.01 17.04
C GLN A 589 33.25 -49.93 15.51
N MET A 590 34.37 -49.62 14.84
CA MET A 590 34.43 -49.58 13.37
C MET A 590 34.07 -50.93 12.73
N LEU A 591 34.56 -52.04 13.28
CA LEU A 591 34.25 -53.39 12.78
C LEU A 591 32.76 -53.75 12.95
N VAL A 592 32.11 -53.25 14.01
CA VAL A 592 30.66 -53.39 14.21
C VAL A 592 29.90 -52.54 13.18
N ASP A 593 30.24 -51.26 13.07
CA ASP A 593 29.56 -50.31 12.20
C ASP A 593 29.72 -50.67 10.71
N GLU A 594 30.80 -51.36 10.36
CA GLU A 594 31.16 -51.73 8.99
C GLU A 594 30.93 -53.21 8.67
N GLN A 595 30.22 -53.94 9.54
CA GLN A 595 29.89 -55.36 9.34
C GLN A 595 29.16 -55.61 8.01
N TRP A 596 28.37 -54.64 7.55
CA TRP A 596 27.64 -54.69 6.29
C TRP A 596 28.57 -54.83 5.05
N VAL A 597 29.85 -54.43 5.14
CA VAL A 597 30.85 -54.59 4.07
C VAL A 597 31.23 -56.07 3.88
N LEU A 598 31.24 -56.85 4.95
CA LEU A 598 31.74 -58.22 4.98
C LEU A 598 30.74 -59.28 4.52
N GLY A 599 29.47 -58.89 4.31
CA GLY A 599 28.41 -59.78 3.85
C GLY A 599 27.68 -60.46 5.01
N GLY A 600 26.34 -60.45 4.93
CA GLY A 600 25.43 -60.92 5.98
C GLY A 600 24.48 -62.01 5.48
N GLY A 601 25.02 -63.11 4.95
CA GLY A 601 24.24 -64.30 4.61
C GLY A 601 24.53 -65.45 5.58
N GLY A 602 23.71 -65.64 6.62
CA GLY A 602 23.65 -66.87 7.41
C GLY A 602 24.49 -66.97 8.70
N GLU A 603 25.61 -66.24 8.83
CA GLU A 603 26.56 -66.39 9.95
C GLU A 603 26.63 -65.17 10.90
N GLN A 604 25.55 -64.38 11.02
CA GLN A 604 25.50 -63.25 11.97
C GLN A 604 25.70 -63.68 13.45
N GLY A 605 25.39 -64.94 13.78
CA GLY A 605 25.62 -65.51 15.10
C GLY A 605 27.10 -65.73 15.45
N ASP A 606 27.95 -66.04 14.46
CA ASP A 606 29.37 -66.35 14.69
C ASP A 606 30.22 -65.09 14.78
N ILE A 607 29.97 -64.08 13.93
CA ILE A 607 30.70 -62.81 13.94
C ILE A 607 30.51 -62.05 15.27
N ASN A 608 29.29 -62.04 15.84
CA ASN A 608 29.03 -61.41 17.13
C ASN A 608 29.75 -62.14 18.29
N GLN A 609 29.88 -63.46 18.22
CA GLN A 609 30.66 -64.23 19.19
C GLN A 609 32.17 -64.02 19.03
N GLN A 610 32.66 -63.86 17.80
CA GLN A 610 34.05 -63.52 17.52
C GLN A 610 34.40 -62.09 17.97
N LEU A 611 33.48 -61.12 17.82
CA LEU A 611 33.63 -59.75 18.33
C LEU A 611 33.77 -59.70 19.86
N LEU A 612 33.01 -60.53 20.59
CA LEU A 612 33.14 -60.66 22.05
C LEU A 612 34.51 -61.22 22.48
N LYS A 613 35.12 -62.07 21.66
CA LYS A 613 36.45 -62.68 21.90
C LYS A 613 37.62 -61.83 21.39
N LEU A 614 37.35 -60.86 20.52
CA LEU A 614 38.35 -60.01 19.86
C LEU A 614 39.20 -59.20 20.86
N GLY A 615 38.55 -58.57 21.85
CA GLY A 615 39.23 -57.76 22.86
C GLY A 615 40.28 -58.54 23.66
N PRO A 616 39.89 -59.66 24.31
CA PRO A 616 40.83 -60.55 25.00
C PRO A 616 41.96 -61.07 24.10
N GLU A 617 41.66 -61.46 22.86
CA GLU A 617 42.66 -62.00 21.93
C GLU A 617 43.70 -60.94 21.53
N LEU A 618 43.27 -59.71 21.24
CA LEU A 618 44.18 -58.61 20.90
C LEU A 618 45.03 -58.18 22.09
N LEU A 619 44.47 -58.16 23.30
CA LEU A 619 45.20 -57.89 24.53
C LEU A 619 46.25 -58.98 24.84
N ASP A 620 45.94 -60.25 24.61
CA ASP A 620 46.90 -61.35 24.74
C ASP A 620 48.05 -61.22 23.72
N ARG A 621 47.74 -60.92 22.46
CA ARG A 621 48.75 -60.63 21.42
C ARG A 621 49.62 -59.44 21.80
N TYR A 622 49.02 -58.33 22.25
CA TYR A 622 49.76 -57.17 22.75
C TYR A 622 50.65 -57.55 23.93
N GLY A 623 50.15 -58.33 24.89
CA GLY A 623 50.92 -58.79 26.04
C GLY A 623 52.15 -59.60 25.64
N LYS A 624 52.01 -60.49 24.65
CA LYS A 624 53.13 -61.26 24.07
C LYS A 624 54.14 -60.36 23.37
N GLU A 625 53.69 -59.43 22.53
CA GLU A 625 54.57 -58.47 21.84
C GLU A 625 55.25 -57.50 22.82
N PHE A 626 54.56 -57.05 23.86
CA PHE A 626 55.08 -56.25 24.96
C PHE A 626 56.18 -57.01 25.72
N ALA A 627 55.89 -58.24 26.14
CA ALA A 627 56.87 -59.07 26.85
C ALA A 627 58.10 -59.35 25.97
N ALA A 628 57.91 -59.62 24.68
CA ALA A 628 59.02 -59.79 23.75
C ALA A 628 59.86 -58.51 23.59
N ALA A 629 59.21 -57.33 23.52
CA ALA A 629 59.89 -56.05 23.40
C ALA A 629 60.71 -55.69 24.66
N TRP A 630 60.21 -56.04 25.85
CA TRP A 630 60.92 -55.79 27.12
C TRP A 630 61.94 -56.87 27.50
N ASN A 631 61.73 -58.13 27.10
CA ASN A 631 62.70 -59.22 27.35
C ASN A 631 63.84 -59.25 26.31
N GLY A 632 63.67 -58.57 25.18
CA GLY A 632 64.72 -58.40 24.16
C GLY A 632 65.69 -57.24 24.46
N VAL A 633 65.46 -56.54 25.58
CA VAL A 633 66.27 -55.48 26.18
C VAL A 633 67.06 -56.07 27.32
#